data_AF-A0A0B4GG68-F1
#
_entry.id   AF-A0A0B4GG68-F1
#
_cell.length_a   1.000
_cell.length_b   1.000
_cell.length_c   1.000
_cell.angle_alpha   90.00
_cell.angle_beta   90.00
_cell.angle_gamma   90.00
#
_symmetry.space_group_name_H-M   'P 1'
#
loop_
_entity.id
_entity.type
_entity.pdbx_description
1 polymer ?
#
loop_
_entity_poly.entity_id
_entity_poly.type
_entity_poly.pdbx_seq_one_letter_code
_entity_poly.pdbx_strand_id
1 'polypeptide(L)'
;MSVARPVHSLLGRCIASTRSRAGSPTATSVVQCQQFHSSAPRSKRRSRFRNVKAEEMGLLNPSVLSKYRQEKFPDYTKEELELLKQKYTPEQLEALRAGEEAINTDDVIIQGRLRDDPYRPNYIEDFTVLDPRYDVKPKVDVTPKEPEWLSHNEWVDQYGSKMSQMTDTKTSHQLTRAMVRALRRVKESSGAELIDLTEDELKDLENDPELLKKYLIEGDGKQEPDANASGPDLLTRAQAMKLDEAVDAEWKKELDKLSSMADESEVEPSNLELLADGPAGVNRAYSAEAAELGKVPGVEGLYKSAADPEDEGQDDGGHYQEIKRLTGMTLKDIQSIYRKVLVTRWVSNQTRLGKVRSTSVVAIAGNGNGRLGLGIAKSTEAGLAAETAQLLAIRNMKPIRRYENRTIFGNVKAKVSGTVVELFSRPPGFGLRVPHRLFEMCRAAGIHDIHGRMPRSKNPMNSVKATYEALTSQVDPEEIAIGRGKKMVDVRKVYYGGAVY
;
A
#
# COMPACT_ATOMS: atom_id res chain seq x y z
N MET A 1 5.22 20.37 -41.54
CA MET A 1 3.97 20.66 -40.83
C MET A 1 4.34 21.04 -39.40
N SER A 2 4.24 22.33 -39.07
CA SER A 2 4.56 22.87 -37.75
C SER A 2 3.46 23.86 -37.43
N VAL A 3 2.69 23.60 -36.37
CA VAL A 3 1.66 24.50 -35.86
C VAL A 3 2.17 25.02 -34.53
N ALA A 4 2.89 26.14 -34.60
CA ALA A 4 3.18 26.97 -33.44
C ALA A 4 2.22 28.17 -33.49
N ARG A 5 1.40 28.34 -32.45
CA ARG A 5 0.70 29.60 -32.16
C ARG A 5 1.07 30.03 -30.74
N PRO A 6 1.57 31.26 -30.53
CA PRO A 6 1.75 31.83 -29.21
C PRO A 6 0.41 32.33 -28.66
N VAL A 7 0.16 32.04 -27.39
CA VAL A 7 -0.98 32.58 -26.62
C VAL A 7 -0.53 33.91 -26.01
N HIS A 8 -0.97 35.02 -26.58
CA HIS A 8 -0.84 36.34 -25.96
C HIS A 8 -2.04 36.65 -25.07
N SER A 9 -1.69 37.18 -23.90
CA SER A 9 -2.54 37.65 -22.82
C SER A 9 -3.63 38.64 -23.28
N LEU A 10 -4.88 38.28 -23.02
CA LEU A 10 -6.01 39.21 -23.00
C LEU A 10 -6.03 39.91 -21.66
N LEU A 11 -5.63 41.19 -21.61
CA LEU A 11 -6.21 42.23 -20.76
C LEU A 11 -5.50 43.56 -21.09
N GLY A 12 -5.96 44.20 -22.16
CA GLY A 12 -5.46 45.49 -22.61
C GLY A 12 -6.56 46.31 -23.27
N ARG A 13 -7.00 47.36 -22.55
CA ARG A 13 -7.60 48.60 -23.05
C ARG A 13 -8.89 48.48 -23.87
N CYS A 14 -10.03 48.72 -23.21
CA CYS A 14 -11.21 49.25 -23.89
C CYS A 14 -11.23 50.77 -23.77
N ILE A 15 -11.01 51.39 -24.93
CA ILE A 15 -11.18 52.81 -25.23
C ILE A 15 -12.68 53.13 -25.23
N ALA A 16 -13.02 54.32 -24.72
CA ALA A 16 -14.36 54.88 -24.69
C ALA A 16 -14.99 54.97 -26.08
N SER A 17 -16.27 54.59 -26.19
CA SER A 17 -17.13 54.90 -27.34
C SER A 17 -18.43 55.52 -26.84
N THR A 18 -18.71 56.71 -27.33
CA THR A 18 -19.92 57.50 -27.10
C THR A 18 -21.01 57.08 -28.06
N ARG A 19 -22.20 56.69 -27.56
CA ARG A 19 -23.48 57.11 -28.14
C ARG A 19 -24.68 56.71 -27.29
N SER A 20 -25.62 57.64 -27.22
CA SER A 20 -26.87 57.64 -26.49
C SER A 20 -27.96 56.83 -27.18
N ARG A 21 -28.76 56.09 -26.40
CA ARG A 21 -30.18 55.88 -26.71
C ARG A 21 -30.96 55.41 -25.48
N ALA A 22 -32.12 56.04 -25.28
CA ALA A 22 -33.08 55.81 -24.22
C ALA A 22 -33.88 54.51 -24.41
N GLY A 23 -34.25 53.85 -23.29
CA GLY A 23 -35.19 52.72 -23.23
C GLY A 23 -35.25 52.11 -21.83
N SER A 24 -36.47 51.96 -21.30
CA SER A 24 -36.92 51.59 -19.94
C SER A 24 -36.56 50.15 -19.47
N PRO A 25 -36.76 49.81 -18.17
CA PRO A 25 -35.92 48.88 -17.42
C PRO A 25 -36.41 47.43 -17.45
N THR A 26 -35.47 46.49 -17.57
CA THR A 26 -35.70 45.08 -17.21
C THR A 26 -34.57 44.60 -16.32
N ALA A 27 -34.97 44.08 -15.16
CA ALA A 27 -34.10 43.57 -14.13
C ALA A 27 -33.18 42.45 -14.68
N THR A 28 -31.88 42.65 -14.57
CA THR A 28 -30.89 41.56 -14.60
C THR A 28 -29.98 41.71 -13.39
N SER A 29 -29.82 40.59 -12.68
CA SER A 29 -29.10 40.45 -11.42
C SER A 29 -27.63 40.81 -11.58
N VAL A 30 -27.22 41.93 -10.97
CA VAL A 30 -25.81 42.26 -10.79
C VAL A 30 -25.23 41.26 -9.78
N VAL A 31 -24.32 40.41 -10.25
CA VAL A 31 -23.44 39.62 -9.40
C VAL A 31 -22.63 40.62 -8.56
N GLN A 32 -22.84 40.62 -7.25
CA GLN A 32 -22.06 41.44 -6.33
C GLN A 32 -20.62 40.93 -6.33
N CYS A 33 -19.71 41.68 -6.94
CA CYS A 33 -18.28 41.54 -6.68
C CYS A 33 -18.03 41.83 -5.19
N GLN A 34 -17.56 40.83 -4.46
CA GLN A 34 -17.10 41.02 -3.08
C GLN A 34 -15.86 41.93 -3.09
N GLN A 35 -15.98 43.07 -2.43
CA GLN A 35 -14.84 43.94 -2.15
C GLN A 35 -13.97 43.29 -1.07
N PHE A 36 -12.70 43.06 -1.37
CA PHE A 36 -11.68 42.77 -0.38
C PHE A 36 -11.36 44.08 0.37
N HIS A 37 -11.77 44.13 1.65
CA HIS A 37 -11.60 45.18 2.67
C HIS A 37 -12.63 46.34 2.53
N SER A 38 -13.44 46.70 3.53
CA SER A 38 -13.29 46.67 4.99
C SER A 38 -14.41 45.85 5.65
N SER A 39 -14.06 45.01 6.62
CA SER A 39 -15.04 44.50 7.56
C SER A 39 -15.71 45.69 8.25
N ALA A 40 -17.05 45.74 8.25
CA ALA A 40 -17.79 46.63 9.14
C ALA A 40 -17.23 46.42 10.57
N PRO A 41 -17.02 47.48 11.37
CA PRO A 41 -16.57 47.31 12.75
C PRO A 41 -17.61 46.48 13.49
N ARG A 42 -17.37 45.18 13.62
CA ARG A 42 -18.16 44.33 14.50
C ARG A 42 -18.02 44.95 15.88
N SER A 43 -19.14 45.37 16.48
CA SER A 43 -19.18 45.77 17.88
C SER A 43 -18.38 44.75 18.67
N LYS A 44 -17.36 45.19 19.43
CA LYS A 44 -16.51 44.30 20.25
C LYS A 44 -17.43 43.33 20.99
N ARG A 45 -17.54 42.08 20.50
CA ARG A 45 -18.30 41.05 21.21
C ARG A 45 -17.53 40.85 22.50
N ARG A 46 -18.07 41.37 23.61
CA ARG A 46 -17.52 41.06 24.92
C ARG A 46 -17.58 39.54 25.07
N SER A 47 -16.44 38.95 25.41
CA SER A 47 -16.34 37.53 25.78
C SER A 47 -17.49 37.18 26.73
N ARG A 48 -18.07 35.99 26.59
CA ARG A 48 -19.12 35.49 27.48
C ARG A 48 -18.61 35.33 28.93
N PHE A 49 -17.30 35.26 29.11
CA PHE A 49 -16.64 35.21 30.41
C PHE A 49 -16.01 36.57 30.74
N ARG A 50 -16.13 37.00 32.00
CA ARG A 50 -15.41 38.17 32.51
C ARG A 50 -13.94 37.81 32.62
N ASN A 51 -13.10 38.33 31.72
CA ASN A 51 -11.65 38.26 31.92
C ASN A 51 -11.31 39.11 33.13
N VAL A 52 -10.50 38.57 34.05
CA VAL A 52 -9.93 39.34 35.16
C VAL A 52 -9.08 40.44 34.54
N LYS A 53 -9.38 41.69 34.87
CA LYS A 53 -8.63 42.81 34.31
C LYS A 53 -7.31 42.99 35.05
N ALA A 54 -6.30 43.54 34.37
CA ALA A 54 -5.07 43.98 35.02
C ALA A 54 -5.34 44.93 36.21
N GLU A 55 -6.42 45.73 36.12
CA GLU A 55 -6.90 46.59 37.20
C GLU A 55 -7.31 45.81 38.46
N GLU A 56 -8.02 44.70 38.28
CA GLU A 56 -8.52 43.83 39.38
C GLU A 56 -7.37 43.05 40.04
N MET A 57 -6.31 42.77 39.29
CA MET A 57 -5.07 42.16 39.79
C MET A 57 -4.10 43.19 40.40
N GLY A 58 -4.44 44.49 40.39
CA GLY A 58 -3.57 45.56 40.91
C GLY A 58 -2.31 45.82 40.06
N LEU A 59 -2.27 45.32 38.81
CA LEU A 59 -1.13 45.37 37.90
C LEU A 59 -0.97 46.71 37.18
N LEU A 60 -1.84 47.69 37.44
CA LEU A 60 -1.67 49.06 36.92
C LEU A 60 -0.58 49.85 37.65
N ASN A 61 -0.21 49.43 38.86
CA ASN A 61 0.85 50.09 39.61
C ASN A 61 2.22 49.68 39.03
N PRO A 62 3.09 50.63 38.63
CA PRO A 62 4.34 50.32 37.92
C PRO A 62 5.30 49.44 38.72
N SER A 63 5.30 49.56 40.06
CA SER A 63 6.12 48.73 40.95
C SER A 63 5.61 47.30 41.12
N VAL A 64 4.31 47.07 40.94
CA VAL A 64 3.70 45.73 40.99
C VAL A 64 3.82 45.08 39.62
N LEU A 65 3.64 45.86 38.54
CA LEU A 65 3.84 45.44 37.16
C LEU A 65 5.27 44.96 36.92
N SER A 66 6.29 45.69 37.38
CA SER A 66 7.69 45.30 37.19
C SER A 66 8.06 44.01 37.91
N LYS A 67 7.53 43.80 39.13
CA LYS A 67 7.67 42.52 39.86
C LYS A 67 6.97 41.38 39.12
N TYR A 68 5.76 41.61 38.65
CA TYR A 68 5.00 40.62 37.90
C TYR A 68 5.67 40.26 36.57
N ARG A 69 6.26 41.25 35.89
CA ARG A 69 7.08 41.08 34.68
C ARG A 69 8.27 40.17 34.95
N GLN A 70 9.08 40.47 35.96
CA GLN A 70 10.22 39.64 36.34
C GLN A 70 9.82 38.21 36.75
N GLU A 71 8.66 38.03 37.36
CA GLU A 71 8.20 36.71 37.81
C GLU A 71 7.64 35.83 36.68
N LYS A 72 6.85 36.42 35.76
CA LYS A 72 6.10 35.65 34.74
C LYS A 72 6.70 35.69 33.34
N PHE A 73 7.47 36.72 33.02
CA PHE A 73 8.09 36.94 31.71
C PHE A 73 9.55 37.40 31.91
N PRO A 74 10.43 36.55 32.47
CA PRO A 74 11.85 36.87 32.58
C PRO A 74 12.52 36.90 31.21
N ASP A 75 13.47 37.83 31.04
CA ASP A 75 14.31 37.90 29.85
C ASP A 75 15.29 36.71 29.83
N TYR A 76 15.71 36.30 28.63
CA TYR A 76 16.69 35.21 28.48
C TYR A 76 18.02 35.53 29.17
N THR A 77 18.56 34.53 29.85
CA THR A 77 19.90 34.57 30.41
C THR A 77 20.96 34.37 29.32
N LYS A 78 22.21 34.77 29.62
CA LYS A 78 23.33 34.60 28.68
C LYS A 78 23.60 33.11 28.38
N GLU A 79 23.43 32.26 29.38
CA GLU A 79 23.61 30.81 29.27
C GLU A 79 22.53 30.19 28.37
N GLU A 80 21.27 30.59 28.53
CA GLU A 80 20.18 30.15 27.65
C GLU A 80 20.39 30.60 26.20
N LEU A 81 20.89 31.82 25.99
CA LEU A 81 21.26 32.30 24.66
C LEU A 81 22.42 31.51 24.04
N GLU A 82 23.37 31.03 24.84
CA GLU A 82 24.44 30.14 24.38
C GLU A 82 23.93 28.75 24.01
N LEU A 83 22.99 28.20 24.78
CA LEU A 83 22.30 26.95 24.45
C LEU A 83 21.47 27.08 23.17
N LEU A 84 20.76 28.19 22.98
CA LEU A 84 20.01 28.46 21.76
C LEU A 84 20.92 28.54 20.53
N LYS A 85 22.16 29.05 20.67
CA LYS A 85 23.16 29.07 19.59
C LYS A 85 23.63 27.70 19.16
N GLN A 86 23.60 26.71 20.05
CA GLN A 86 23.94 25.33 19.67
C GLN A 86 22.82 24.67 18.87
N LYS A 87 21.57 25.12 19.04
CA LYS A 87 20.39 24.50 18.44
C LYS A 87 19.91 25.18 17.15
N TYR A 88 19.96 26.52 17.09
CA TYR A 88 19.38 27.31 15.99
C TYR A 88 20.44 27.98 15.11
N THR A 89 20.09 28.21 13.84
CA THR A 89 20.95 28.92 12.90
C THR A 89 21.09 30.40 13.28
N PRO A 90 22.16 31.11 12.83
CA PRO A 90 22.33 32.52 13.12
C PRO A 90 21.15 33.38 12.62
N GLU A 91 20.55 33.04 11.49
CA GLU A 91 19.37 33.72 10.93
C GLU A 91 18.13 33.53 11.82
N GLN A 92 17.92 32.30 12.34
CA GLN A 92 16.82 32.01 13.26
C GLN A 92 16.99 32.75 14.60
N LEU A 93 18.23 32.85 15.10
CA LEU A 93 18.53 33.62 16.31
C LEU A 93 18.29 35.11 16.13
N GLU A 94 18.59 35.66 14.96
CA GLU A 94 18.28 37.05 14.65
C GLU A 94 16.77 37.30 14.69
N ALA A 95 15.97 36.39 14.11
CA ALA A 95 14.52 36.46 14.19
C ALA A 95 13.99 36.37 15.63
N LEU A 96 14.56 35.50 16.47
CA LEU A 96 14.22 35.41 17.90
C LEU A 96 14.50 36.71 18.63
N ARG A 97 15.69 37.31 18.42
CA ARG A 97 16.04 38.60 19.04
C ARG A 97 15.11 39.72 18.60
N ALA A 98 14.81 39.79 17.30
CA ALA A 98 13.86 40.77 16.77
C ALA A 98 12.45 40.58 17.36
N GLY A 99 12.03 39.33 17.61
CA GLY A 99 10.77 39.01 18.28
C GLY A 99 10.70 39.51 19.72
N GLU A 100 11.74 39.24 20.52
CA GLU A 100 11.84 39.72 21.92
C GLU A 100 11.91 41.26 22.00
N GLU A 101 12.61 41.91 21.07
CA GLU A 101 12.67 43.37 21.01
C GLU A 101 11.32 43.99 20.59
N ALA A 102 10.59 43.35 19.68
CA ALA A 102 9.32 43.85 19.17
C ALA A 102 8.14 43.64 20.14
N ILE A 103 8.12 42.54 20.89
CA ILE A 103 7.00 42.18 21.77
C ILE A 103 7.23 42.76 23.17
N ASN A 104 6.57 43.87 23.49
CA ASN A 104 6.61 44.42 24.84
C ASN A 104 5.81 43.55 25.82
N THR A 105 6.45 43.07 26.88
CA THR A 105 5.80 42.24 27.92
C THR A 105 4.66 42.98 28.63
N ASP A 106 4.73 44.31 28.75
CA ASP A 106 3.69 45.09 29.42
C ASP A 106 2.35 44.99 28.66
N ASP A 107 2.41 44.92 27.33
CA ASP A 107 1.23 44.68 26.50
C ASP A 107 0.67 43.27 26.71
N VAL A 108 1.55 42.26 26.84
CA VAL A 108 1.13 40.88 27.15
C VAL A 108 0.43 40.81 28.51
N ILE A 109 0.92 41.53 29.52
CA ILE A 109 0.33 41.56 30.87
C ILE A 109 -1.03 42.28 30.86
N ILE A 110 -1.14 43.42 30.18
CA ILE A 110 -2.34 44.28 30.25
C ILE A 110 -3.47 43.76 29.35
N GLN A 111 -3.15 43.27 28.15
CA GLN A 111 -4.14 42.90 27.14
C GLN A 111 -4.01 41.47 26.60
N GLY A 112 -2.96 40.74 26.97
CA GLY A 112 -2.74 39.36 26.53
C GLY A 112 -3.87 38.41 26.92
N ARG A 113 -4.20 37.50 26.02
CA ARG A 113 -5.27 36.51 26.18
C ARG A 113 -4.82 35.21 25.53
N LEU A 114 -5.26 34.08 26.08
CA LEU A 114 -5.11 32.80 25.40
C LEU A 114 -5.96 32.81 24.13
N ARG A 115 -5.34 32.38 23.03
CA ARG A 115 -6.01 32.22 21.74
C ARG A 115 -6.95 31.01 21.81
N ASP A 116 -8.22 31.21 21.45
CA ASP A 116 -9.29 30.19 21.48
C ASP A 116 -10.05 30.10 20.14
N ASP A 117 -9.51 30.69 19.08
CA ASP A 117 -10.09 30.65 17.75
C ASP A 117 -9.91 29.27 17.09
N PRO A 118 -10.75 28.90 16.11
CA PRO A 118 -10.64 27.62 15.42
C PRO A 118 -9.40 27.48 14.53
N TYR A 119 -8.64 28.57 14.35
CA TYR A 119 -7.43 28.61 13.54
C TYR A 119 -6.16 28.48 14.39
N ARG A 120 -6.28 28.36 15.71
CA ARG A 120 -5.16 28.09 16.58
C ARG A 120 -4.63 26.68 16.30
N PRO A 121 -3.31 26.49 16.16
CA PRO A 121 -2.73 25.16 16.18
C PRO A 121 -3.12 24.41 17.46
N ASN A 122 -3.44 23.12 17.31
CA ASN A 122 -3.76 22.22 18.42
C ASN A 122 -2.51 21.62 19.06
N TYR A 123 -1.34 21.97 18.56
CA TYR A 123 -0.02 21.52 18.98
C TYR A 123 0.92 22.73 19.09
N ILE A 124 2.09 22.53 19.68
CA ILE A 124 3.15 23.54 19.80
C ILE A 124 4.34 23.03 19.01
N GLU A 125 4.89 23.88 18.15
CA GLU A 125 6.01 23.57 17.26
C GLU A 125 6.81 24.85 17.00
N ASP A 126 8.11 24.71 16.73
CA ASP A 126 9.01 25.83 16.42
C ASP A 126 9.13 26.13 14.91
N PHE A 127 8.51 25.30 14.06
CA PHE A 127 8.43 25.41 12.59
C PHE A 127 9.79 25.58 11.91
N THR A 128 10.84 25.02 12.50
CA THR A 128 12.22 25.15 12.00
C THR A 128 12.59 24.09 10.97
N VAL A 129 12.04 22.89 11.10
CA VAL A 129 12.24 21.77 10.18
C VAL A 129 10.95 21.53 9.42
N LEU A 130 11.06 21.33 8.10
CA LEU A 130 9.91 20.99 7.26
C LEU A 130 9.55 19.51 7.47
N ASP A 131 8.35 19.22 7.94
CA ASP A 131 7.80 17.87 7.96
C ASP A 131 7.14 17.58 6.60
N PRO A 132 7.67 16.63 5.80
CA PRO A 132 7.10 16.30 4.50
C PRO A 132 5.61 15.94 4.55
N ARG A 133 5.09 15.42 5.67
CA ARG A 133 3.71 14.97 5.81
C ARG A 133 2.70 16.11 5.88
N TYR A 134 3.09 17.24 6.47
CA TYR A 134 2.19 18.35 6.80
C TYR A 134 2.56 19.64 6.06
N ASP A 135 3.84 19.83 5.74
CA ASP A 135 4.34 21.04 5.11
C ASP A 135 4.37 20.97 3.59
N VAL A 136 4.26 22.14 2.98
CA VAL A 136 4.35 22.29 1.52
C VAL A 136 5.82 22.26 1.11
N LYS A 137 6.14 21.42 0.12
CA LYS A 137 7.50 21.33 -0.44
C LYS A 137 7.95 22.71 -0.94
N PRO A 138 9.16 23.16 -0.55
CA PRO A 138 9.68 24.45 -0.99
C PRO A 138 9.92 24.41 -2.50
N LYS A 139 9.57 25.50 -3.18
CA LYS A 139 9.91 25.66 -4.59
C LYS A 139 11.38 26.01 -4.69
N VAL A 140 12.12 25.21 -5.45
CA VAL A 140 13.51 25.50 -5.77
C VAL A 140 13.51 26.23 -7.12
N ASP A 141 14.12 27.42 -7.15
CA ASP A 141 14.33 28.15 -8.40
C ASP A 141 15.40 27.44 -9.21
N VAL A 142 14.98 26.74 -10.26
CA VAL A 142 15.89 25.99 -11.14
C VAL A 142 15.95 26.65 -12.50
N THR A 143 17.15 26.76 -13.07
CA THR A 143 17.34 27.22 -14.43
C THR A 143 16.72 26.20 -15.39
N PRO A 144 15.76 26.60 -16.25
CA PRO A 144 15.14 25.67 -17.18
C PRO A 144 16.19 25.13 -18.15
N LYS A 145 16.29 23.81 -18.24
CA LYS A 145 17.13 23.10 -19.22
C LYS A 145 16.24 22.46 -20.28
N GLU A 146 16.76 22.32 -21.48
CA GLU A 146 16.06 21.55 -22.52
C GLU A 146 16.00 20.07 -22.09
N PRO A 147 14.83 19.41 -22.19
CA PRO A 147 14.71 18.01 -21.83
C PRO A 147 15.37 17.14 -22.91
N GLU A 148 16.47 16.49 -22.56
CA GLU A 148 17.15 15.52 -23.40
C GLU A 148 16.80 14.10 -22.96
N TRP A 149 16.27 13.30 -23.89
CA TRP A 149 16.09 11.88 -23.69
C TRP A 149 17.34 11.18 -24.21
N LEU A 150 18.07 10.51 -23.33
CA LEU A 150 19.29 9.82 -23.73
C LEU A 150 18.98 8.73 -24.75
N SER A 151 19.82 8.63 -25.78
CA SER A 151 19.86 7.43 -26.61
C SER A 151 20.39 6.24 -25.81
N HIS A 152 20.14 5.01 -26.28
CA HIS A 152 20.59 3.82 -25.59
C HIS A 152 22.11 3.80 -25.35
N ASN A 153 22.90 4.26 -26.33
CA ASN A 153 24.36 4.29 -26.21
C ASN A 153 24.82 5.32 -25.17
N GLU A 154 24.29 6.54 -25.23
CA GLU A 154 24.59 7.58 -24.24
C GLU A 154 24.18 7.16 -22.83
N TRP A 155 23.06 6.44 -22.71
CA TRP A 155 22.61 5.88 -21.43
C TRP A 155 23.58 4.81 -20.92
N VAL A 156 24.05 3.89 -21.78
CA VAL A 156 25.04 2.87 -21.40
C VAL A 156 26.35 3.52 -20.96
N ASP A 157 26.82 4.53 -21.70
CA ASP A 157 28.07 5.24 -21.40
C ASP A 157 27.97 5.99 -20.06
N GLN A 158 26.86 6.69 -19.80
CA GLN A 158 26.62 7.37 -18.53
C GLN A 158 26.46 6.39 -17.36
N TYR A 159 25.70 5.30 -17.56
CA TYR A 159 25.53 4.27 -16.54
C TYR A 159 26.87 3.58 -16.22
N GLY A 160 27.65 3.20 -17.22
CA GLY A 160 28.98 2.60 -17.05
C GLY A 160 29.96 3.52 -16.34
N SER A 161 30.01 4.80 -16.74
CA SER A 161 30.86 5.81 -16.09
C SER A 161 30.49 5.99 -14.62
N LYS A 162 29.18 6.01 -14.31
CA LYS A 162 28.68 6.11 -12.95
C LYS A 162 29.04 4.86 -12.13
N MET A 163 28.82 3.67 -12.67
CA MET A 163 29.18 2.42 -11.99
C MET A 163 30.67 2.38 -11.66
N SER A 164 31.52 2.80 -12.60
CA SER A 164 32.97 2.96 -12.36
C SER A 164 33.24 3.94 -11.21
N GLN A 165 32.62 5.14 -11.23
CA GLN A 165 32.81 6.13 -10.15
C GLN A 165 32.35 5.58 -8.79
N MET A 166 31.26 4.83 -8.75
CA MET A 166 30.76 4.19 -7.52
C MET A 166 31.72 3.13 -7.01
N THR A 167 32.25 2.27 -7.88
CA THR A 167 33.26 1.28 -7.50
C THR A 167 34.57 1.96 -7.07
N ASP A 168 34.98 3.03 -7.74
CA ASP A 168 36.20 3.79 -7.43
C ASP A 168 36.09 4.49 -6.07
N THR A 169 34.94 5.09 -5.76
CA THR A 169 34.68 5.71 -4.45
C THR A 169 34.64 4.67 -3.33
N LYS A 170 34.00 3.53 -3.55
CA LYS A 170 33.96 2.43 -2.56
C LYS A 170 35.31 1.80 -2.30
N THR A 171 36.08 1.53 -3.35
CA THR A 171 37.46 1.03 -3.20
C THR A 171 38.34 2.05 -2.48
N SER A 172 38.21 3.34 -2.77
CA SER A 172 38.86 4.42 -2.02
C SER A 172 38.45 4.45 -0.55
N HIS A 173 37.16 4.29 -0.24
CA HIS A 173 36.64 4.22 1.12
C HIS A 173 37.17 2.98 1.87
N GLN A 174 37.27 1.84 1.21
CA GLN A 174 37.83 0.60 1.75
C GLN A 174 39.32 0.78 2.11
N LEU A 175 40.10 1.38 1.20
CA LEU A 175 41.50 1.74 1.46
C LEU A 175 41.63 2.76 2.61
N THR A 176 40.79 3.79 2.62
CA THR A 176 40.78 4.80 3.69
C THR A 176 40.53 4.17 5.06
N ARG A 177 39.55 3.27 5.17
CA ARG A 177 39.27 2.53 6.42
C ARG A 177 40.44 1.68 6.86
N ALA A 178 41.07 0.97 5.93
CA ALA A 178 42.28 0.20 6.22
C ALA A 178 43.42 1.09 6.73
N MET A 179 43.55 2.32 6.21
CA MET A 179 44.60 3.25 6.62
C MET A 179 44.33 3.79 8.02
N VAL A 180 43.07 4.11 8.31
CA VAL A 180 42.61 4.51 9.65
C VAL A 180 42.84 3.40 10.68
N ARG A 181 42.58 2.13 10.31
CA ARG A 181 42.90 0.96 11.17
C ARG A 181 44.40 0.83 11.43
N ALA A 182 45.22 1.05 10.40
CA ALA A 182 46.68 1.04 10.55
C ALA A 182 47.16 2.17 11.48
N LEU A 183 46.70 3.40 11.28
CA LEU A 183 47.00 4.57 12.12
C LEU A 183 46.59 4.33 13.58
N ARG A 184 45.41 3.73 13.80
CA ARG A 184 44.94 3.35 15.15
C ARG A 184 45.89 2.38 15.84
N ARG A 185 46.34 1.32 15.15
CA ARG A 185 47.32 0.36 15.70
C ARG A 185 48.69 0.98 15.97
N VAL A 186 49.12 1.91 15.13
CA VAL A 186 50.36 2.66 15.35
C VAL A 186 50.23 3.57 16.56
N LYS A 187 49.08 4.23 16.74
CA LYS A 187 48.80 5.06 17.93
C LYS A 187 48.79 4.24 19.23
N GLU A 188 48.20 3.05 19.19
CA GLU A 188 48.20 2.11 20.33
C GLU A 188 49.61 1.59 20.68
N SER A 189 50.49 1.42 19.69
CA SER A 189 51.84 0.86 19.87
C SER A 189 52.96 1.88 20.13
N SER A 190 52.84 3.10 19.59
CA SER A 190 53.89 4.14 19.65
C SER A 190 53.67 5.20 20.73
N GLY A 191 52.53 5.17 21.43
CA GLY A 191 52.12 6.17 22.43
C GLY A 191 51.33 7.33 21.80
N ALA A 192 50.42 7.92 22.59
CA ALA A 192 49.35 8.81 22.11
C ALA A 192 49.79 10.16 21.50
N GLU A 193 51.08 10.53 21.61
CA GLU A 193 51.59 11.88 21.33
C GLU A 193 52.13 12.08 19.89
N LEU A 194 52.27 11.03 19.07
CA LEU A 194 52.83 11.17 17.71
C LEU A 194 51.79 11.40 16.60
N ILE A 195 50.51 11.13 16.86
CA ILE A 195 49.41 11.26 15.90
C ILE A 195 48.35 12.17 16.50
N ASP A 196 48.10 13.31 15.85
CA ASP A 196 47.24 14.40 16.35
C ASP A 196 45.73 14.11 16.24
N LEU A 197 45.32 12.94 15.75
CA LEU A 197 43.91 12.50 15.68
C LEU A 197 43.50 11.80 16.96
N THR A 198 42.42 12.23 17.61
CA THR A 198 41.86 11.53 18.79
C THR A 198 41.32 10.13 18.42
N GLU A 199 41.18 9.24 19.41
CA GLU A 199 40.62 7.90 19.16
C GLU A 199 39.17 7.95 18.65
N ASP A 200 38.41 8.94 19.13
CA ASP A 200 37.04 9.18 18.67
C ASP A 200 37.03 9.68 17.22
N GLU A 201 37.94 10.59 16.84
CA GLU A 201 38.06 11.03 15.44
C GLU A 201 38.51 9.90 14.50
N LEU A 202 39.42 9.03 14.93
CA LEU A 202 39.80 7.83 14.18
C LEU A 202 38.61 6.89 14.00
N LYS A 203 37.77 6.72 15.03
CA LYS A 203 36.56 5.92 14.96
C LYS A 203 35.52 6.54 14.02
N ASP A 204 35.37 7.85 14.05
CA ASP A 204 34.47 8.58 13.16
C ASP A 204 34.93 8.50 11.70
N LEU A 205 36.24 8.57 11.45
CA LEU A 205 36.84 8.37 10.12
C LEU A 205 36.71 6.93 9.60
N GLU A 206 36.71 5.94 10.49
CA GLU A 206 36.46 4.54 10.11
C GLU A 206 35.00 4.31 9.72
N ASN A 207 34.06 4.95 10.42
CA ASN A 207 32.64 4.89 10.10
C ASN A 207 32.36 5.64 8.78
N ASP A 208 32.82 6.90 8.70
CA ASP A 208 32.57 7.83 7.61
C ASP A 208 33.90 8.31 6.97
N PRO A 209 34.42 7.59 5.97
CA PRO A 209 35.70 7.92 5.33
C PRO A 209 35.69 9.26 4.59
N GLU A 210 34.52 9.81 4.26
CA GLU A 210 34.41 11.15 3.64
C GLU A 210 34.86 12.28 4.57
N LEU A 211 34.81 12.05 5.89
CA LEU A 211 35.21 13.01 6.91
C LEU A 211 36.72 13.31 6.85
N LEU A 212 37.50 12.46 6.17
CA LEU A 212 38.91 12.68 5.87
C LEU A 212 39.14 14.01 5.14
N LYS A 213 38.22 14.42 4.25
CA LYS A 213 38.30 15.69 3.51
C LYS A 213 38.41 16.91 4.42
N LYS A 214 37.86 16.84 5.63
CA LYS A 214 37.94 17.91 6.65
C LYS A 214 39.36 18.11 7.17
N TYR A 215 40.15 17.04 7.23
CA TYR A 215 41.51 17.04 7.78
C TYR A 215 42.59 17.24 6.71
N LEU A 216 42.26 17.05 5.44
CA LEU A 216 43.12 17.38 4.31
C LEU A 216 43.19 18.91 4.15
N ILE A 217 44.40 19.47 4.25
CA ILE A 217 44.65 20.85 3.86
C ILE A 217 44.70 20.87 2.33
N GLU A 218 43.70 21.49 1.69
CA GLU A 218 43.78 21.79 0.26
C GLU A 218 44.94 22.78 0.06
N GLY A 219 45.96 22.32 -0.67
CA GLY A 219 47.18 23.08 -0.90
C GLY A 219 46.95 24.30 -1.80
N ASP A 220 46.41 25.38 -1.24
CA ASP A 220 46.32 26.70 -1.87
C ASP A 220 47.69 27.38 -1.93
N GLY A 221 48.70 26.76 -2.56
CA GLY A 221 49.98 27.40 -2.91
C GLY A 221 50.71 28.16 -1.80
N LYS A 222 50.34 27.98 -0.53
CA LYS A 222 51.02 28.56 0.63
C LYS A 222 52.24 27.70 0.89
N GLN A 223 53.39 28.37 0.98
CA GLN A 223 54.73 27.81 1.12
C GLN A 223 54.73 26.52 1.93
N GLU A 224 55.33 25.47 1.36
CA GLU A 224 55.81 24.33 2.14
C GLU A 224 56.53 24.88 3.38
N PRO A 225 56.24 24.38 4.59
CA PRO A 225 56.92 24.85 5.79
C PRO A 225 58.43 24.70 5.58
N ASP A 226 59.19 25.77 5.86
CA ASP A 226 60.65 25.75 5.77
C ASP A 226 61.18 24.49 6.47
N ALA A 227 61.96 23.66 5.76
CA ALA A 227 62.49 22.39 6.25
C ALA A 227 63.38 22.51 7.52
N ASN A 228 63.60 23.72 8.02
CA ASN A 228 64.38 24.07 9.20
C ASN A 228 63.55 24.73 10.33
N ALA A 229 62.21 24.79 10.23
CA ALA A 229 61.36 25.30 11.30
C ALA A 229 61.35 24.31 12.49
N SER A 230 61.84 24.74 13.65
CA SER A 230 61.79 23.98 14.91
C SER A 230 60.86 24.67 15.90
N GLY A 231 59.57 24.31 15.83
CA GLY A 231 58.56 24.67 16.83
C GLY A 231 58.38 23.54 17.85
N PRO A 232 57.85 23.81 19.06
CA PRO A 232 57.57 22.79 20.07
C PRO A 232 56.53 21.75 19.63
N ASP A 233 55.69 22.06 18.63
CA ASP A 233 54.64 21.19 18.08
C ASP A 233 55.06 20.41 16.82
N LEU A 234 56.34 20.43 16.42
CA LEU A 234 56.83 19.74 15.20
C LEU A 234 57.69 18.52 15.53
N LEU A 235 57.38 17.38 14.90
CA LEU A 235 58.15 16.14 15.01
C LEU A 235 59.60 16.33 14.55
N THR A 236 60.56 15.75 15.27
CA THR A 236 61.93 15.67 14.76
C THR A 236 61.99 14.73 13.55
N ARG A 237 62.90 15.00 12.60
CA ARG A 237 63.06 14.19 11.37
C ARG A 237 63.23 12.69 11.64
N ALA A 238 63.87 12.32 12.74
CA ALA A 238 64.05 10.92 13.16
C ALA A 238 62.74 10.30 13.71
N GLN A 239 61.94 11.07 14.46
CA GLN A 239 60.62 10.62 14.93
C GLN A 239 59.64 10.47 13.76
N ALA A 240 59.67 11.40 12.81
CA ALA A 240 58.86 11.32 11.58
C ALA A 240 59.20 10.07 10.75
N MET A 241 60.50 9.80 10.52
CA MET A 241 60.92 8.59 9.79
C MET A 241 60.49 7.29 10.49
N LYS A 242 60.61 7.24 11.83
CA LYS A 242 60.19 6.06 12.60
C LYS A 242 58.67 5.85 12.58
N LEU A 243 57.91 6.95 12.60
CA LEU A 243 56.45 6.92 12.49
C LEU A 243 56.01 6.42 11.11
N ASP A 244 56.65 6.94 10.05
CA ASP A 244 56.38 6.57 8.67
C ASP A 244 56.63 5.07 8.43
N GLU A 245 57.78 4.54 8.89
CA GLU A 245 58.09 3.11 8.84
C GLU A 245 57.07 2.24 9.61
N ALA A 246 56.56 2.72 10.75
CA ALA A 246 55.57 2.00 11.55
C ALA A 246 54.17 1.98 10.87
N VAL A 247 53.76 3.11 10.29
CA VAL A 247 52.51 3.23 9.53
C VAL A 247 52.56 2.37 8.28
N ASP A 248 53.66 2.40 7.52
CA ASP A 248 53.85 1.57 6.33
C ASP A 248 53.79 0.07 6.64
N ALA A 249 54.34 -0.35 7.79
CA ALA A 249 54.32 -1.74 8.22
C ALA A 249 52.91 -2.23 8.57
N GLU A 250 52.12 -1.44 9.31
CA GLU A 250 50.72 -1.79 9.63
C GLU A 250 49.79 -1.64 8.42
N TRP A 251 50.04 -0.66 7.54
CA TRP A 251 49.31 -0.47 6.29
C TRP A 251 49.48 -1.65 5.34
N LYS A 252 50.70 -2.18 5.18
CA LYS A 252 50.94 -3.41 4.41
C LYS A 252 50.17 -4.61 4.96
N LYS A 253 50.12 -4.77 6.29
CA LYS A 253 49.34 -5.84 6.92
C LYS A 253 47.84 -5.70 6.65
N GLU A 254 47.32 -4.48 6.59
CA GLU A 254 45.92 -4.23 6.23
C GLU A 254 45.64 -4.45 4.74
N LEU A 255 46.54 -4.06 3.84
CA LEU A 255 46.43 -4.36 2.41
C LEU A 255 46.50 -5.86 2.12
N ASP A 256 47.37 -6.60 2.80
CA ASP A 256 47.44 -8.07 2.71
C ASP A 256 46.13 -8.71 3.21
N LYS A 257 45.49 -8.15 4.24
CA LYS A 257 44.17 -8.59 4.69
C LYS A 257 43.09 -8.30 3.66
N LEU A 258 43.07 -7.12 3.06
CA LEU A 258 42.11 -6.75 2.01
C LEU A 258 42.27 -7.60 0.74
N SER A 259 43.50 -7.96 0.37
CA SER A 259 43.75 -8.81 -0.81
C SER A 259 43.47 -10.29 -0.56
N SER A 260 43.55 -10.75 0.70
CA SER A 260 43.27 -12.15 1.08
C SER A 260 41.82 -12.40 1.47
N MET A 261 41.13 -11.39 2.01
CA MET A 261 39.69 -11.42 2.25
C MET A 261 39.00 -10.81 1.03
N ALA A 262 38.59 -11.67 0.09
CA ALA A 262 37.77 -11.26 -1.05
C ALA A 262 36.33 -10.95 -0.60
N ASP A 263 36.17 -9.93 0.25
CA ASP A 263 34.86 -9.38 0.62
C ASP A 263 34.36 -8.50 -0.53
N GLU A 264 33.98 -9.14 -1.64
CA GLU A 264 33.43 -8.50 -2.86
C GLU A 264 32.20 -7.62 -2.53
N SER A 265 31.51 -7.91 -1.43
CA SER A 265 30.34 -7.17 -0.95
C SER A 265 30.59 -5.70 -0.58
N GLU A 266 31.83 -5.30 -0.27
CA GLU A 266 32.13 -3.89 0.05
C GLU A 266 32.28 -3.02 -1.20
N VAL A 267 32.65 -3.61 -2.34
CA VAL A 267 32.92 -2.89 -3.59
C VAL A 267 31.69 -2.85 -4.50
N GLU A 268 30.81 -3.85 -4.41
CA GLU A 268 29.56 -3.85 -5.16
C GLU A 268 28.62 -2.71 -4.74
N PRO A 269 27.87 -2.10 -5.69
CA PRO A 269 26.90 -1.06 -5.37
C PRO A 269 25.77 -1.63 -4.51
N SER A 270 25.29 -0.84 -3.55
CA SER A 270 24.17 -1.27 -2.71
C SER A 270 22.83 -1.14 -3.46
N ASN A 271 21.81 -1.92 -3.08
CA ASN A 271 20.46 -1.80 -3.66
C ASN A 271 19.90 -0.37 -3.56
N LEU A 272 20.26 0.38 -2.50
CA LEU A 272 19.84 1.76 -2.32
C LEU A 272 20.53 2.70 -3.31
N GLU A 273 21.82 2.51 -3.59
CA GLU A 273 22.56 3.27 -4.61
C GLU A 273 22.07 2.97 -6.03
N LEU A 274 21.71 1.71 -6.29
CA LEU A 274 21.08 1.31 -7.56
C LEU A 274 19.68 1.92 -7.72
N LEU A 275 18.93 2.08 -6.62
CA LEU A 275 17.57 2.65 -6.63
C LEU A 275 17.55 4.19 -6.59
N ALA A 276 18.59 4.82 -6.04
CA ALA A 276 18.68 6.28 -5.90
C ALA A 276 18.57 6.98 -7.26
N ASP A 277 19.13 6.37 -8.29
CA ASP A 277 18.99 6.80 -9.67
C ASP A 277 17.88 6.04 -10.36
N GLY A 278 16.66 6.51 -10.12
CA GLY A 278 15.54 6.19 -10.98
C GLY A 278 15.83 6.53 -12.45
N PRO A 279 14.95 6.17 -13.38
CA PRO A 279 15.17 6.29 -14.83
C PRO A 279 15.43 7.72 -15.35
N ALA A 280 15.25 8.74 -14.52
CA ALA A 280 15.47 10.16 -14.84
C ALA A 280 16.85 10.70 -14.37
N GLY A 281 17.68 9.89 -13.73
CA GLY A 281 18.99 10.29 -13.22
C GLY A 281 18.97 11.18 -11.97
N VAL A 282 20.13 11.75 -11.63
CA VAL A 282 20.43 12.41 -10.35
C VAL A 282 19.75 13.78 -10.17
N ASN A 283 19.45 14.48 -11.28
CA ASN A 283 19.00 15.88 -11.24
C ASN A 283 17.48 16.02 -11.00
N ARG A 284 17.06 15.83 -9.75
CA ARG A 284 15.68 16.10 -9.32
C ARG A 284 15.54 17.58 -8.92
N ALA A 285 15.07 18.41 -9.85
CA ALA A 285 14.92 19.85 -9.65
C ALA A 285 13.85 20.21 -8.59
N TYR A 286 12.59 19.85 -8.86
CA TYR A 286 11.45 20.09 -7.99
C TYR A 286 10.28 19.21 -8.46
N SER A 287 9.64 18.47 -7.54
CA SER A 287 8.39 17.77 -7.84
C SER A 287 7.22 18.53 -7.23
N ALA A 288 6.21 18.82 -8.04
CA ALA A 288 4.95 19.40 -7.60
C ALA A 288 4.02 18.38 -6.92
N GLU A 289 4.41 17.10 -6.89
CA GLU A 289 3.63 16.05 -6.23
C GLU A 289 3.63 16.26 -4.72
N ALA A 290 2.43 16.20 -4.13
CA ALA A 290 2.28 16.20 -2.68
C ALA A 290 2.99 14.99 -2.05
N ALA A 291 3.34 15.09 -0.77
CA ALA A 291 3.94 13.97 -0.07
C ALA A 291 2.93 12.84 0.16
N GLU A 292 3.43 11.61 0.22
CA GLU A 292 2.62 10.45 0.56
C GLU A 292 2.23 10.47 2.05
N LEU A 293 0.97 10.14 2.34
CA LEU A 293 0.41 10.25 3.70
C LEU A 293 0.72 9.04 4.60
N GLY A 294 1.30 7.98 4.02
CA GLY A 294 1.55 6.70 4.69
C GLY A 294 0.29 6.08 5.28
N LYS A 295 0.43 5.46 6.45
CA LYS A 295 -0.71 4.94 7.22
C LYS A 295 -1.43 6.09 7.91
N VAL A 296 -2.69 6.29 7.52
CA VAL A 296 -3.51 7.41 8.01
C VAL A 296 -4.20 7.01 9.32
N PRO A 297 -3.97 7.76 10.42
CA PRO A 297 -4.68 7.54 11.68
C PRO A 297 -6.20 7.60 11.49
N GLY A 298 -6.92 6.65 12.06
CA GLY A 298 -8.38 6.53 11.92
C GLY A 298 -8.85 5.81 10.65
N VAL A 299 -7.98 5.58 9.66
CA VAL A 299 -8.25 4.72 8.49
C VAL A 299 -7.60 3.36 8.66
N GLU A 300 -6.42 3.33 9.29
CA GLU A 300 -5.70 2.09 9.57
C GLU A 300 -6.56 1.09 10.35
N GLY A 301 -6.67 -0.14 9.82
CA GLY A 301 -7.41 -1.22 10.44
C GLY A 301 -8.93 -1.25 10.17
N LEU A 302 -9.52 -0.23 9.55
CA LEU A 302 -10.95 -0.24 9.19
C LEU A 302 -11.25 -1.20 8.02
N TYR A 303 -10.31 -1.35 7.11
CA TYR A 303 -10.48 -2.12 5.89
C TYR A 303 -9.74 -3.45 5.99
N LYS A 304 -10.43 -4.53 5.60
CA LYS A 304 -9.83 -5.84 5.39
C LYS A 304 -9.81 -6.11 3.89
N SER A 305 -8.71 -6.66 3.38
CA SER A 305 -8.66 -7.14 2.01
C SER A 305 -9.68 -8.27 1.84
N ALA A 306 -10.59 -8.12 0.87
CA ALA A 306 -11.48 -9.20 0.46
C ALA A 306 -10.74 -10.26 -0.37
N ALA A 307 -9.62 -9.87 -0.99
CA ALA A 307 -8.72 -10.76 -1.68
C ALA A 307 -8.01 -11.69 -0.69
N ASP A 308 -8.15 -12.99 -0.94
CA ASP A 308 -7.39 -14.04 -0.28
C ASP A 308 -6.15 -14.35 -1.14
N PRO A 309 -4.92 -14.29 -0.59
CA PRO A 309 -3.72 -14.62 -1.35
C PRO A 309 -3.74 -16.05 -1.91
N GLU A 310 -4.47 -16.98 -1.28
CA GLU A 310 -4.62 -18.36 -1.78
C GLU A 310 -5.37 -18.45 -3.11
N ASP A 311 -6.19 -17.45 -3.43
CA ASP A 311 -7.03 -17.45 -4.63
C ASP A 311 -6.25 -16.97 -5.88
N GLU A 312 -4.98 -16.57 -5.75
CA GLU A 312 -4.09 -16.11 -6.83
C GLU A 312 -4.74 -15.03 -7.74
N GLY A 313 -5.61 -14.18 -7.18
CA GLY A 313 -6.34 -13.13 -7.91
C GLY A 313 -7.48 -13.64 -8.80
N GLN A 314 -7.90 -14.90 -8.67
CA GLN A 314 -8.95 -15.49 -9.50
C GLN A 314 -10.38 -15.13 -9.04
N ASP A 315 -10.54 -14.62 -7.80
CA ASP A 315 -11.83 -14.16 -7.25
C ASP A 315 -11.75 -12.76 -6.61
N ASP A 316 -11.14 -11.81 -7.31
CA ASP A 316 -11.08 -10.41 -6.86
C ASP A 316 -12.48 -9.78 -6.70
N GLY A 317 -13.47 -10.27 -7.45
CA GLY A 317 -14.87 -9.87 -7.35
C GLY A 317 -15.61 -10.43 -6.12
N GLY A 318 -15.00 -11.36 -5.38
CA GLY A 318 -15.58 -11.96 -4.17
C GLY A 318 -16.82 -12.82 -4.42
N HIS A 319 -16.96 -13.39 -5.61
CA HIS A 319 -18.13 -14.19 -6.01
C HIS A 319 -18.16 -15.55 -5.29
N TYR A 320 -17.00 -16.10 -4.94
CA TYR A 320 -16.86 -17.42 -4.33
C TYR A 320 -16.54 -17.38 -2.83
N GLN A 321 -16.22 -16.21 -2.26
CA GLN A 321 -15.87 -16.07 -0.84
C GLN A 321 -16.93 -16.64 0.12
N GLU A 322 -18.21 -16.38 -0.14
CA GLU A 322 -19.27 -16.92 0.72
C GLU A 322 -19.39 -18.44 0.62
N ILE A 323 -19.23 -19.01 -0.59
CA ILE A 323 -19.30 -20.46 -0.76
C ILE A 323 -18.04 -21.14 -0.17
N LYS A 324 -16.85 -20.53 -0.29
CA LYS A 324 -15.59 -20.95 0.35
C LYS A 324 -15.79 -21.07 1.87
N ARG A 325 -16.42 -20.06 2.48
CA ARG A 325 -16.78 -20.07 3.91
C ARG A 325 -17.76 -21.17 4.29
N LEU A 326 -18.75 -21.46 3.45
CA LEU A 326 -19.80 -22.44 3.76
C LEU A 326 -19.38 -23.90 3.53
N THR A 327 -18.58 -24.17 2.50
CA THR A 327 -18.17 -25.53 2.14
C THR A 327 -16.80 -25.90 2.68
N GLY A 328 -15.96 -24.92 3.03
CA GLY A 328 -14.56 -25.12 3.40
C GLY A 328 -13.69 -25.65 2.26
N MET A 329 -14.15 -25.55 1.01
CA MET A 329 -13.39 -25.98 -0.18
C MET A 329 -12.49 -24.87 -0.69
N THR A 330 -11.35 -25.21 -1.28
CA THR A 330 -10.50 -24.23 -1.97
C THR A 330 -11.19 -23.72 -3.24
N LEU A 331 -10.80 -22.54 -3.72
CA LEU A 331 -11.35 -21.99 -4.96
C LEU A 331 -11.12 -22.91 -6.16
N LYS A 332 -9.93 -23.53 -6.24
CA LYS A 332 -9.58 -24.52 -7.26
C LYS A 332 -10.53 -25.72 -7.25
N ASP A 333 -10.85 -26.24 -6.06
CA ASP A 333 -11.79 -27.34 -5.91
C ASP A 333 -13.19 -26.92 -6.36
N ILE A 334 -13.65 -25.73 -5.99
CA ILE A 334 -14.95 -25.19 -6.38
C ILE A 334 -15.05 -25.06 -7.89
N GLN A 335 -14.02 -24.54 -8.55
CA GLN A 335 -13.96 -24.42 -10.01
C GLN A 335 -13.91 -25.78 -10.72
N SER A 336 -13.31 -26.80 -10.09
CA SER A 336 -13.24 -28.16 -10.65
C SER A 336 -14.61 -28.86 -10.71
N ILE A 337 -15.59 -28.41 -9.91
CA ILE A 337 -16.92 -29.02 -9.86
C ILE A 337 -17.65 -28.81 -11.19
N TYR A 338 -18.18 -29.90 -11.75
CA TYR A 338 -18.97 -29.84 -12.97
C TYR A 338 -20.31 -29.14 -12.69
N ARG A 339 -20.49 -27.95 -13.27
CA ARG A 339 -21.72 -27.15 -13.16
C ARG A 339 -22.41 -26.99 -14.50
N LYS A 340 -23.74 -27.11 -14.52
CA LYS A 340 -24.52 -26.91 -15.75
C LYS A 340 -25.91 -26.36 -15.47
N VAL A 341 -26.32 -25.39 -16.27
CA VAL A 341 -27.70 -24.87 -16.27
C VAL A 341 -28.57 -25.81 -17.10
N LEU A 342 -29.64 -26.35 -16.50
CA LEU A 342 -30.53 -27.30 -17.17
C LEU A 342 -31.81 -26.65 -17.69
N VAL A 343 -32.32 -25.64 -16.97
CA VAL A 343 -33.60 -25.01 -17.27
C VAL A 343 -33.48 -23.51 -17.01
N THR A 344 -33.81 -22.72 -18.02
CA THR A 344 -33.98 -21.26 -17.92
C THR A 344 -35.42 -20.90 -18.27
N ARG A 345 -36.10 -20.15 -17.41
CA ARG A 345 -37.49 -19.73 -17.61
C ARG A 345 -37.60 -18.23 -17.43
N TRP A 346 -38.23 -17.57 -18.39
CA TRP A 346 -38.68 -16.19 -18.25
C TRP A 346 -40.04 -16.19 -17.57
N VAL A 347 -40.10 -15.66 -16.35
CA VAL A 347 -41.33 -15.55 -15.57
C VAL A 347 -41.69 -14.07 -15.40
N SER A 348 -42.97 -13.76 -15.29
CA SER A 348 -43.42 -12.39 -15.06
C SER A 348 -44.42 -12.35 -13.91
N ASN A 349 -44.30 -11.32 -13.07
CA ASN A 349 -45.26 -11.01 -12.04
C ASN A 349 -45.99 -9.72 -12.43
N GLN A 350 -47.32 -9.73 -12.40
CA GLN A 350 -48.11 -8.53 -12.66
C GLN A 350 -48.20 -7.72 -11.36
N THR A 351 -47.64 -6.51 -11.37
CA THR A 351 -47.68 -5.57 -10.23
C THR A 351 -48.45 -4.31 -10.62
N ARG A 352 -48.73 -3.44 -9.64
CA ARG A 352 -49.33 -2.12 -9.89
C ARG A 352 -48.47 -1.26 -10.84
N LEU A 353 -47.15 -1.40 -10.81
CA LEU A 353 -46.20 -0.70 -11.68
C LEU A 353 -46.04 -1.37 -13.06
N GLY A 354 -46.76 -2.47 -13.31
CA GLY A 354 -46.70 -3.23 -14.56
C GLY A 354 -46.08 -4.62 -14.40
N LYS A 355 -45.69 -5.20 -15.54
CA LYS A 355 -45.10 -6.55 -15.62
C LYS A 355 -43.63 -6.52 -15.20
N VAL A 356 -43.32 -7.09 -14.03
CA VAL A 356 -41.94 -7.30 -13.59
C VAL A 356 -41.49 -8.66 -14.10
N ARG A 357 -40.56 -8.67 -15.07
CA ARG A 357 -39.95 -9.90 -15.59
C ARG A 357 -38.80 -10.34 -14.69
N SER A 358 -38.59 -11.65 -14.61
CA SER A 358 -37.43 -12.24 -13.95
C SER A 358 -37.06 -13.54 -14.65
N THR A 359 -35.80 -13.91 -14.56
CA THR A 359 -35.27 -15.16 -15.05
C THR A 359 -35.16 -16.14 -13.90
N SER A 360 -35.83 -17.29 -14.00
CA SER A 360 -35.67 -18.41 -13.06
C SER A 360 -34.79 -19.48 -13.69
N VAL A 361 -33.72 -19.84 -13.00
CA VAL A 361 -32.70 -20.78 -13.48
C VAL A 361 -32.63 -21.97 -12.54
N VAL A 362 -32.53 -23.17 -13.12
CA VAL A 362 -32.24 -24.42 -12.42
C VAL A 362 -30.88 -24.92 -12.90
N ALA A 363 -29.94 -25.02 -11.97
CA ALA A 363 -28.59 -25.49 -12.23
C ALA A 363 -28.27 -26.72 -11.37
N ILE A 364 -27.33 -27.52 -11.88
CA ILE A 364 -26.76 -28.66 -11.16
C ILE A 364 -25.27 -28.43 -10.93
N ALA A 365 -24.76 -29.03 -9.88
CA ALA A 365 -23.34 -29.10 -9.57
C ALA A 365 -23.02 -30.53 -9.13
N GLY A 366 -21.94 -31.12 -9.63
CA GLY A 366 -21.54 -32.47 -9.25
C GLY A 366 -20.05 -32.71 -9.43
N ASN A 367 -19.49 -33.58 -8.59
CA ASN A 367 -18.06 -33.86 -8.56
C ASN A 367 -17.65 -35.06 -9.45
N GLY A 368 -18.59 -35.65 -10.20
CA GLY A 368 -18.36 -36.88 -10.97
C GLY A 368 -18.12 -38.13 -10.14
N ASN A 369 -18.14 -38.02 -8.81
CA ASN A 369 -17.78 -39.07 -7.85
C ASN A 369 -18.89 -39.25 -6.80
N GLY A 370 -20.14 -39.37 -7.25
CA GLY A 370 -21.26 -39.69 -6.39
C GLY A 370 -21.74 -38.54 -5.50
N ARG A 371 -21.43 -37.27 -5.80
CA ARG A 371 -22.11 -36.12 -5.21
C ARG A 371 -22.81 -35.29 -6.27
N LEU A 372 -24.05 -34.89 -5.99
CA LEU A 372 -24.84 -34.04 -6.86
C LEU A 372 -25.65 -33.05 -6.04
N GLY A 373 -25.67 -31.81 -6.48
CA GLY A 373 -26.47 -30.74 -5.92
C GLY A 373 -27.37 -30.12 -6.96
N LEU A 374 -28.49 -29.61 -6.49
CA LEU A 374 -29.49 -28.90 -7.28
C LEU A 374 -29.68 -27.50 -6.70
N GLY A 375 -29.59 -26.49 -7.55
CA GLY A 375 -29.80 -25.10 -7.20
C GLY A 375 -30.88 -24.48 -8.07
N ILE A 376 -31.74 -23.67 -7.45
CA ILE A 376 -32.78 -22.92 -8.12
C ILE A 376 -32.68 -21.49 -7.64
N ALA A 377 -32.52 -20.56 -8.56
CA ALA A 377 -32.52 -19.14 -8.25
C ALA A 377 -33.37 -18.36 -9.25
N LYS A 378 -33.68 -17.12 -8.87
CA LYS A 378 -34.47 -16.19 -9.68
C LYS A 378 -33.92 -14.78 -9.48
N SER A 379 -33.64 -14.09 -10.56
CA SER A 379 -33.22 -12.68 -10.53
C SER A 379 -33.81 -11.93 -11.73
N THR A 380 -33.74 -10.60 -11.72
CA THR A 380 -34.05 -9.77 -12.90
C THR A 380 -33.04 -10.06 -14.02
N GLU A 381 -31.76 -10.11 -13.67
CA GLU A 381 -30.65 -10.42 -14.56
C GLU A 381 -30.47 -11.94 -14.71
N ALA A 382 -30.30 -12.40 -15.95
CA ALA A 382 -30.14 -13.82 -16.25
C ALA A 382 -28.79 -14.38 -15.76
N GLY A 383 -27.71 -13.59 -15.87
CA GLY A 383 -26.36 -13.97 -15.42
C GLY A 383 -26.33 -14.21 -13.91
N LEU A 384 -26.78 -13.23 -13.12
CA LEU A 384 -26.87 -13.35 -11.66
C LEU A 384 -27.75 -14.53 -11.21
N ALA A 385 -28.87 -14.78 -11.91
CA ALA A 385 -29.72 -15.94 -11.61
C ALA A 385 -28.99 -17.27 -11.88
N ALA A 386 -28.14 -17.34 -12.91
CA ALA A 386 -27.38 -18.54 -13.22
C ALA A 386 -26.24 -18.77 -12.20
N GLU A 387 -25.48 -17.74 -11.86
CA GLU A 387 -24.40 -17.79 -10.87
C GLU A 387 -24.94 -18.20 -9.50
N THR A 388 -25.98 -17.52 -9.01
CA THR A 388 -26.62 -17.85 -7.72
C THR A 388 -27.19 -19.27 -7.72
N ALA A 389 -27.79 -19.73 -8.82
CA ALA A 389 -28.26 -21.11 -8.93
C ALA A 389 -27.10 -22.13 -8.89
N GLN A 390 -25.96 -21.83 -9.51
CA GLN A 390 -24.79 -22.71 -9.50
C GLN A 390 -24.14 -22.78 -8.11
N LEU A 391 -23.96 -21.63 -7.44
CA LEU A 391 -23.43 -21.58 -6.07
C LEU A 391 -24.35 -22.30 -5.08
N LEU A 392 -25.67 -22.11 -5.21
CA LEU A 392 -26.65 -22.86 -4.42
C LEU A 392 -26.59 -24.37 -4.71
N ALA A 393 -26.34 -24.78 -5.95
CA ALA A 393 -26.17 -26.18 -6.29
C ALA A 393 -24.92 -26.78 -5.62
N ILE A 394 -23.80 -26.06 -5.62
CA ILE A 394 -22.56 -26.46 -4.94
C ILE A 394 -22.81 -26.63 -3.44
N ARG A 395 -23.47 -25.64 -2.82
CA ARG A 395 -23.86 -25.69 -1.40
C ARG A 395 -24.73 -26.91 -1.07
N ASN A 396 -25.67 -27.26 -1.96
CA ASN A 396 -26.65 -28.32 -1.74
C ASN A 396 -26.21 -29.70 -2.26
N MET A 397 -24.91 -29.94 -2.45
CA MET A 397 -24.43 -31.25 -2.89
C MET A 397 -24.74 -32.34 -1.86
N LYS A 398 -25.40 -33.41 -2.30
CA LYS A 398 -25.71 -34.59 -1.49
C LYS A 398 -25.02 -35.84 -2.07
N PRO A 399 -24.64 -36.81 -1.21
CA PRO A 399 -24.12 -38.09 -1.69
C PRO A 399 -25.22 -38.90 -2.38
N ILE A 400 -24.93 -39.37 -3.58
CA ILE A 400 -25.74 -40.31 -4.36
C ILE A 400 -25.07 -41.67 -4.27
N ARG A 401 -25.83 -42.65 -3.76
CA ARG A 401 -25.41 -44.06 -3.73
C ARG A 401 -25.34 -44.58 -5.17
N ARG A 402 -24.23 -45.25 -5.52
CA ARG A 402 -24.02 -45.84 -6.85
C ARG A 402 -23.54 -47.27 -6.70
N TYR A 403 -24.22 -48.21 -7.35
CA TYR A 403 -23.78 -49.59 -7.47
C TYR A 403 -22.58 -49.67 -8.41
N GLU A 404 -21.51 -50.34 -7.96
CA GLU A 404 -20.22 -50.46 -8.68
C GLU A 404 -19.68 -49.11 -9.18
N ASN A 405 -19.91 -48.00 -8.46
CA ASN A 405 -19.55 -46.64 -8.90
C ASN A 405 -20.00 -46.29 -10.34
N ARG A 406 -21.03 -46.96 -10.89
CA ARG A 406 -21.43 -46.76 -12.29
C ARG A 406 -22.94 -46.62 -12.50
N THR A 407 -23.78 -47.30 -11.72
CA THR A 407 -25.25 -47.31 -11.90
C THR A 407 -25.97 -47.11 -10.56
N ILE A 408 -27.30 -47.03 -10.59
CA ILE A 408 -28.14 -46.90 -9.39
C ILE A 408 -28.46 -48.25 -8.77
N PHE A 409 -28.89 -48.27 -7.51
CA PHE A 409 -29.39 -49.47 -6.85
C PHE A 409 -30.85 -49.76 -7.27
N GLY A 410 -31.05 -50.86 -8.00
CA GLY A 410 -32.36 -51.32 -8.45
C GLY A 410 -33.08 -50.34 -9.39
N ASN A 411 -34.41 -50.43 -9.40
CA ASN A 411 -35.26 -49.53 -10.18
C ASN A 411 -35.92 -48.52 -9.25
N VAL A 412 -35.83 -47.24 -9.60
CA VAL A 412 -36.32 -46.16 -8.75
C VAL A 412 -37.34 -45.33 -9.49
N LYS A 413 -38.38 -44.91 -8.77
CA LYS A 413 -39.47 -44.09 -9.30
C LYS A 413 -39.75 -42.94 -8.35
N ALA A 414 -39.78 -41.73 -8.88
CA ALA A 414 -40.16 -40.54 -8.13
C ALA A 414 -41.22 -39.74 -8.89
N LYS A 415 -42.04 -39.00 -8.13
CA LYS A 415 -43.14 -38.20 -8.67
C LYS A 415 -43.12 -36.82 -8.05
N VAL A 416 -42.97 -35.80 -8.89
CA VAL A 416 -43.12 -34.39 -8.52
C VAL A 416 -44.31 -33.83 -9.28
N SER A 417 -45.42 -33.59 -8.57
CA SER A 417 -46.68 -33.17 -9.16
C SER A 417 -47.14 -34.14 -10.28
N GLY A 418 -47.39 -33.67 -11.50
CA GLY A 418 -47.75 -34.49 -12.66
C GLY A 418 -46.57 -35.18 -13.35
N THR A 419 -45.32 -34.89 -12.97
CA THR A 419 -44.12 -35.47 -13.59
C THR A 419 -43.67 -36.70 -12.83
N VAL A 420 -43.57 -37.82 -13.53
CA VAL A 420 -43.10 -39.10 -13.01
C VAL A 420 -41.81 -39.45 -13.75
N VAL A 421 -40.76 -39.78 -13.01
CA VAL A 421 -39.48 -40.24 -13.55
C VAL A 421 -39.25 -41.67 -13.06
N GLU A 422 -38.97 -42.57 -13.99
CA GLU A 422 -38.58 -43.95 -13.71
C GLU A 422 -37.15 -44.15 -14.21
N LEU A 423 -36.26 -44.56 -13.31
CA LEU A 423 -34.86 -44.87 -13.55
C LEU A 423 -34.62 -46.36 -13.33
N PHE A 424 -33.84 -46.97 -14.20
CA PHE A 424 -33.55 -48.40 -14.16
C PHE A 424 -32.04 -48.63 -14.19
N SER A 425 -31.56 -49.45 -13.25
CA SER A 425 -30.19 -49.94 -13.25
C SER A 425 -29.92 -50.75 -14.52
N ARG A 426 -28.72 -50.60 -15.09
CA ARG A 426 -28.32 -51.27 -16.34
C ARG A 426 -26.94 -51.92 -16.20
N PRO A 427 -26.66 -52.98 -16.98
CA PRO A 427 -25.35 -53.65 -16.96
C PRO A 427 -24.23 -52.71 -17.44
N PRO A 428 -22.96 -53.03 -17.15
CA PRO A 428 -21.83 -52.22 -17.59
C PRO A 428 -21.75 -52.14 -19.11
N GLY A 429 -21.34 -50.98 -19.64
CA GLY A 429 -21.22 -50.76 -21.08
C GLY A 429 -22.54 -50.43 -21.79
N PHE A 430 -23.63 -50.23 -21.05
CA PHE A 430 -24.91 -49.81 -21.61
C PHE A 430 -24.92 -48.32 -21.98
N GLY A 431 -24.20 -47.50 -21.20
CA GLY A 431 -24.12 -46.06 -21.33
C GLY A 431 -25.33 -45.30 -20.77
N LEU A 432 -25.33 -43.98 -20.93
CA LEU A 432 -26.38 -43.09 -20.47
C LEU A 432 -27.50 -42.95 -21.51
N ARG A 433 -28.48 -43.88 -21.51
CA ARG A 433 -29.64 -43.84 -22.43
C ARG A 433 -30.85 -43.20 -21.75
N VAL A 434 -30.74 -41.89 -21.52
CA VAL A 434 -31.72 -41.07 -20.80
C VAL A 434 -31.98 -39.74 -21.51
N PRO A 435 -33.11 -39.05 -21.22
CA PRO A 435 -33.37 -37.69 -21.71
C PRO A 435 -32.25 -36.71 -21.32
N HIS A 436 -31.98 -35.71 -22.17
CA HIS A 436 -30.85 -34.78 -22.02
C HIS A 436 -30.67 -34.19 -20.61
N ARG A 437 -31.74 -33.75 -19.91
CA ARG A 437 -31.59 -33.20 -18.53
C ARG A 437 -31.13 -34.25 -17.52
N LEU A 438 -31.65 -35.47 -17.65
CA LEU A 438 -31.26 -36.61 -16.81
C LEU A 438 -29.83 -37.04 -17.14
N PHE A 439 -29.44 -36.96 -18.42
CA PHE A 439 -28.09 -37.28 -18.87
C PHE A 439 -27.06 -36.39 -18.17
N GLU A 440 -27.27 -35.07 -18.16
CA GLU A 440 -26.37 -34.14 -17.50
C GLU A 440 -26.28 -34.39 -15.98
N MET A 441 -27.41 -34.72 -15.34
CA MET A 441 -27.44 -35.07 -13.92
C MET A 441 -26.68 -36.36 -13.62
N CYS A 442 -26.86 -37.39 -14.45
CA CYS A 442 -26.16 -38.66 -14.30
C CYS A 442 -24.66 -38.48 -14.51
N ARG A 443 -24.26 -37.72 -15.54
CA ARG A 443 -22.87 -37.38 -15.81
C ARG A 443 -22.23 -36.62 -14.64
N ALA A 444 -22.91 -35.59 -14.12
CA ALA A 444 -22.44 -34.80 -12.99
C ALA A 444 -22.31 -35.63 -11.70
N ALA A 445 -23.20 -36.62 -11.50
CA ALA A 445 -23.16 -37.54 -10.36
C ALA A 445 -22.13 -38.66 -10.50
N GLY A 446 -21.53 -38.88 -11.68
CA GLY A 446 -20.65 -40.02 -11.95
C GLY A 446 -21.38 -41.32 -12.27
N ILE A 447 -22.60 -41.26 -12.79
CA ILE A 447 -23.31 -42.43 -13.29
C ILE A 447 -22.93 -42.62 -14.76
N HIS A 448 -22.61 -43.84 -15.15
CA HIS A 448 -22.19 -44.22 -16.49
C HIS A 448 -23.24 -45.05 -17.22
N ASP A 449 -23.96 -45.94 -16.51
CA ASP A 449 -24.96 -46.84 -17.10
C ASP A 449 -26.32 -46.64 -16.46
N ILE A 450 -27.30 -46.15 -17.22
CA ILE A 450 -28.66 -46.00 -16.72
C ILE A 450 -29.66 -45.87 -17.86
N HIS A 451 -30.86 -46.41 -17.66
CA HIS A 451 -32.01 -46.13 -18.52
C HIS A 451 -33.05 -45.33 -17.74
N GLY A 452 -33.72 -44.40 -18.41
CA GLY A 452 -34.62 -43.46 -17.75
C GLY A 452 -35.72 -43.04 -18.69
N ARG A 453 -36.96 -43.05 -18.21
CA ARG A 453 -38.14 -42.61 -18.97
C ARG A 453 -39.07 -41.77 -18.11
N MET A 454 -39.87 -40.95 -18.78
CA MET A 454 -40.87 -40.08 -18.15
C MET A 454 -42.26 -40.43 -18.72
N PRO A 455 -43.00 -41.37 -18.08
CA PRO A 455 -44.24 -41.89 -18.67
C PRO A 455 -45.42 -40.91 -18.63
N ARG A 456 -45.34 -39.85 -17.83
CA ARG A 456 -46.43 -38.87 -17.64
C ARG A 456 -46.05 -37.48 -18.20
N SER A 457 -45.90 -36.47 -17.34
CA SER A 457 -45.53 -35.10 -17.78
C SER A 457 -44.02 -34.93 -17.96
N LYS A 458 -43.61 -34.16 -18.98
CA LYS A 458 -42.21 -33.84 -19.30
C LYS A 458 -41.82 -32.40 -18.91
N ASN A 459 -42.45 -31.83 -17.89
CA ASN A 459 -42.18 -30.46 -17.42
C ASN A 459 -40.70 -30.29 -17.01
N PRO A 460 -39.94 -29.36 -17.63
CA PRO A 460 -38.50 -29.23 -17.44
C PRO A 460 -38.03 -29.17 -15.99
N MET A 461 -38.64 -28.32 -15.18
CA MET A 461 -38.22 -28.11 -13.80
C MET A 461 -38.58 -29.33 -12.93
N ASN A 462 -39.77 -29.89 -13.11
CA ASN A 462 -40.22 -31.03 -12.31
C ASN A 462 -39.52 -32.32 -12.71
N SER A 463 -39.12 -32.47 -13.98
CA SER A 463 -38.30 -33.60 -14.44
C SER A 463 -36.96 -33.63 -13.70
N VAL A 464 -36.30 -32.47 -13.56
CA VAL A 464 -35.04 -32.36 -12.82
C VAL A 464 -35.24 -32.65 -11.33
N LYS A 465 -36.28 -32.04 -10.72
CA LYS A 465 -36.60 -32.29 -9.30
C LYS A 465 -36.91 -33.77 -9.01
N ALA A 466 -37.76 -34.40 -9.82
CA ALA A 466 -38.12 -35.80 -9.67
C ALA A 466 -36.92 -36.72 -9.89
N THR A 467 -36.02 -36.39 -10.82
CA THR A 467 -34.78 -37.15 -11.02
C THR A 467 -33.86 -37.02 -9.81
N TYR A 468 -33.68 -35.81 -9.28
CA TYR A 468 -32.85 -35.56 -8.10
C TYR A 468 -33.38 -36.31 -6.88
N GLU A 469 -34.70 -36.28 -6.68
CA GLU A 469 -35.39 -37.05 -5.64
C GLU A 469 -35.17 -38.55 -5.83
N ALA A 470 -35.40 -39.09 -7.03
CA ALA A 470 -35.17 -40.51 -7.33
C ALA A 470 -33.72 -40.96 -7.06
N LEU A 471 -32.73 -40.14 -7.40
CA LEU A 471 -31.33 -40.48 -7.15
C LEU A 471 -30.96 -40.41 -5.66
N THR A 472 -31.62 -39.54 -4.89
CA THR A 472 -31.35 -39.37 -3.45
C THR A 472 -32.13 -40.39 -2.61
N SER A 473 -33.32 -40.83 -3.06
CA SER A 473 -34.20 -41.75 -2.36
C SER A 473 -33.97 -43.23 -2.74
N GLN A 474 -32.74 -43.58 -3.12
CA GLN A 474 -32.39 -44.97 -3.41
C GLN A 474 -32.46 -45.80 -2.14
N VAL A 475 -33.01 -47.01 -2.25
CA VAL A 475 -33.08 -47.93 -1.11
C VAL A 475 -31.73 -48.59 -0.94
N ASP A 476 -31.20 -48.59 0.28
CA ASP A 476 -29.97 -49.25 0.60
C ASP A 476 -30.18 -50.78 0.69
N PRO A 477 -29.46 -51.60 -0.10
CA PRO A 477 -29.52 -53.05 0.05
C PRO A 477 -29.14 -53.53 1.47
N GLU A 478 -28.27 -52.81 2.18
CA GLU A 478 -27.88 -53.16 3.55
C GLU A 478 -29.03 -52.91 4.54
N GLU A 479 -29.70 -51.77 4.45
CA GLU A 479 -30.89 -51.47 5.27
C GLU A 479 -32.02 -52.49 5.02
N ILE A 480 -32.22 -52.93 3.77
CA ILE A 480 -33.18 -54.00 3.45
C ILE A 480 -32.78 -55.32 4.11
N ALA A 481 -31.50 -55.67 4.07
CA ALA A 481 -31.00 -56.92 4.63
C ALA A 481 -31.22 -56.98 6.14
N ILE A 482 -30.92 -55.88 6.84
CA ILE A 482 -31.15 -55.71 8.28
C ILE A 482 -32.66 -55.78 8.58
N GLY A 483 -33.48 -55.02 7.86
CA GLY A 483 -34.93 -54.97 8.10
C GLY A 483 -35.64 -56.31 7.86
N ARG A 484 -35.09 -57.17 6.99
CA ARG A 484 -35.63 -58.51 6.72
C ARG A 484 -34.94 -59.63 7.50
N GLY A 485 -33.85 -59.34 8.22
CA GLY A 485 -33.01 -60.34 8.88
C GLY A 485 -32.40 -61.37 7.92
N LYS A 486 -32.22 -61.01 6.63
CA LYS A 486 -31.74 -61.91 5.58
C LYS A 486 -30.57 -61.27 4.83
N LYS A 487 -29.51 -62.04 4.60
CA LYS A 487 -28.35 -61.59 3.83
C LYS A 487 -28.75 -61.27 2.39
N MET A 488 -28.55 -60.02 1.95
CA MET A 488 -28.70 -59.60 0.56
C MET A 488 -27.35 -59.74 -0.15
N VAL A 489 -27.14 -60.83 -0.88
CA VAL A 489 -25.87 -61.11 -1.55
C VAL A 489 -25.87 -60.57 -2.97
N ASP A 490 -24.85 -59.80 -3.33
CA ASP A 490 -24.58 -59.43 -4.71
C ASP A 490 -23.90 -60.60 -5.45
N VAL A 491 -24.68 -61.27 -6.32
CA VAL A 491 -24.24 -62.43 -7.10
C VAL A 491 -23.06 -62.09 -8.02
N ARG A 492 -23.04 -60.89 -8.60
CA ARG A 492 -22.00 -60.47 -9.54
C ARG A 492 -20.65 -60.33 -8.82
N LYS A 493 -20.65 -59.69 -7.65
CA LYS A 493 -19.45 -59.55 -6.81
C LYS A 493 -18.90 -60.90 -6.37
N VAL A 494 -19.77 -61.85 -5.99
CA VAL A 494 -19.33 -63.20 -5.59
C VAL A 494 -18.73 -63.95 -6.78
N TYR A 495 -19.37 -63.89 -7.95
CA TYR A 495 -18.91 -64.59 -9.14
C TYR A 495 -17.51 -64.16 -9.59
N TYR A 496 -17.21 -62.86 -9.55
CA TYR A 496 -15.91 -62.33 -9.96
C TYR A 496 -14.89 -62.23 -8.81
N GLY A 497 -15.24 -62.64 -7.59
CA GLY A 497 -14.35 -62.53 -6.42
C GLY A 497 -14.04 -61.09 -6.00
N GLY A 498 -14.84 -60.10 -6.42
CA GLY A 498 -14.58 -58.68 -6.19
C GLY A 498 -15.58 -57.77 -6.90
N ALA A 499 -15.60 -56.48 -6.54
CA ALA A 499 -16.40 -55.48 -7.26
C ALA A 499 -15.65 -55.06 -8.53
N VAL A 500 -16.28 -55.23 -9.69
CA VAL A 500 -15.72 -54.85 -11.00
C VAL A 500 -16.30 -53.48 -11.36
N TYR A 501 -15.46 -52.45 -11.27
CA TYR A 501 -15.84 -51.06 -11.53
C TYR A 501 -15.88 -50.72 -13.02
#